data_AF-A0A263DF54-F1
#
_entry.id   AF-A0A263DF54-F1
#
_cell.length_a   1.000
_cell.length_b   1.000
_cell.length_c   1.000
_cell.angle_alpha   90.00
_cell.angle_beta   90.00
_cell.angle_gamma   90.00
#
_symmetry.space_group_name_H-M   'P 1'
#
loop_
_entity.id
_entity.type
_entity.pdbx_description
1 polymer ?
#
loop_
_entity_poly.entity_id
_entity_poly.type
_entity_poly.pdbx_seq_one_letter_code
_entity_poly.pdbx_strand_id
1 'polypeptide(L)'
;MIAAAAAAALALDAHPEPADPAATGGGAAHVRRLRARMARDVAVMLGVPAARVIVTDDLVRYYGGHAWHLITVHDPDDPAPVYRLVPEVGLGGLYLLLDECPDCTAPGVPMTTVAGLADLGRYLAATQPVPRGALDPDDEENGRPDLPEEFFGDPGHHGHCAIGRVLAAPGRAAGGGSGGPAARPDAQDFRAVAAYLAASPSLEAYTADRLAHELHLPLHVVAEALETLGAGGEAELVATRPARQWRATTWTPQVASGRPPRAGSCGADADGAGT
;
A
#
# COMPACT_ATOMS: atom_id res chain seq x y z
N MET A 1 21.11 -2.56 -23.98
CA MET A 1 19.73 -2.17 -24.35
C MET A 1 18.82 -3.36 -24.68
N ILE A 2 19.23 -4.34 -25.50
CA ILE A 2 18.38 -5.51 -25.86
C ILE A 2 17.99 -6.38 -24.64
N ALA A 3 18.91 -6.57 -23.67
CA ALA A 3 18.63 -7.34 -22.46
C ALA A 3 17.60 -6.67 -21.52
N ALA A 4 17.55 -5.34 -21.48
CA ALA A 4 16.59 -4.59 -20.66
C ALA A 4 15.16 -4.66 -21.25
N ALA A 5 15.04 -4.68 -22.58
CA ALA A 5 13.76 -4.85 -23.26
C ALA A 5 13.16 -6.25 -23.04
N ALA A 6 13.99 -7.31 -23.04
CA ALA A 6 13.56 -8.67 -22.75
C ALA A 6 13.10 -8.84 -21.29
N ALA A 7 13.81 -8.23 -20.33
CA ALA A 7 13.41 -8.23 -18.93
C ALA A 7 12.07 -7.49 -18.69
N ALA A 8 11.84 -6.36 -19.38
CA ALA A 8 10.58 -5.64 -19.33
C ALA A 8 9.41 -6.45 -19.95
N ALA A 9 9.65 -7.17 -21.04
CA ALA A 9 8.65 -8.05 -21.64
C ALA A 9 8.31 -9.24 -20.74
N LEU A 10 9.32 -9.87 -20.12
CA LEU A 10 9.13 -10.96 -19.17
C LEU A 10 8.42 -10.51 -17.89
N ALA A 11 8.69 -9.30 -17.38
CA ALA A 11 7.99 -8.75 -16.22
C ALA A 11 6.50 -8.48 -16.52
N LEU A 12 6.16 -8.10 -17.75
CA LEU A 12 4.78 -7.91 -18.20
C LEU A 12 4.04 -9.24 -18.45
N ASP A 13 4.75 -10.34 -18.68
CA ASP A 13 4.20 -11.68 -18.93
C ASP A 13 4.22 -12.59 -17.68
N ALA A 14 4.89 -12.21 -16.59
CA ALA A 14 5.03 -13.04 -15.38
C ALA A 14 3.83 -13.05 -14.43
N HIS A 15 2.74 -12.33 -14.75
CA HIS A 15 1.51 -12.44 -13.97
C HIS A 15 0.73 -13.68 -14.41
N PRO A 16 0.55 -14.70 -13.55
CA PRO A 16 -0.20 -15.89 -13.93
C PRO A 16 -1.64 -15.49 -14.28
N GLU A 17 -2.09 -15.83 -15.49
CA GLU A 17 -3.50 -15.68 -15.82
C GLU A 17 -4.35 -16.58 -14.92
N PRO A 18 -5.50 -16.09 -14.42
CA PRO A 18 -6.48 -16.98 -13.82
C PRO A 18 -6.93 -18.01 -14.86
N ALA A 19 -6.93 -19.27 -14.48
CA ALA A 19 -7.05 -20.43 -15.37
C ALA A 19 -8.43 -20.63 -16.04
N ASP A 20 -9.29 -19.60 -16.10
CA ASP A 20 -10.61 -19.71 -16.70
C ASP A 20 -10.74 -18.86 -17.98
N PRO A 21 -10.49 -19.46 -19.16
CA PRO A 21 -10.55 -18.77 -20.45
C PRO A 21 -11.99 -18.54 -20.96
N ALA A 22 -13.03 -19.01 -20.25
CA ALA A 22 -14.38 -19.04 -20.78
C ALA A 22 -15.21 -17.75 -20.57
N ALA A 23 -14.75 -16.81 -19.74
CA ALA A 23 -15.61 -15.69 -19.32
C ALA A 23 -15.34 -14.30 -19.98
N THR A 24 -14.13 -13.93 -20.41
CA THR A 24 -13.83 -12.48 -20.61
C THR A 24 -12.63 -12.15 -21.52
N GLY A 25 -12.59 -12.66 -22.75
CA GLY A 25 -11.45 -12.42 -23.67
C GLY A 25 -11.09 -10.93 -23.94
N GLY A 26 -12.03 -9.99 -23.78
CA GLY A 26 -11.76 -8.55 -23.95
C GLY A 26 -11.24 -7.84 -22.69
N GLY A 27 -11.67 -8.29 -21.51
CA GLY A 27 -11.38 -7.63 -20.23
C GLY A 27 -9.92 -7.80 -19.81
N ALA A 28 -9.41 -9.03 -19.85
CA ALA A 28 -8.03 -9.34 -19.47
C ALA A 28 -7.01 -8.59 -20.36
N ALA A 29 -7.24 -8.59 -21.68
CA ALA A 29 -6.38 -7.87 -22.62
C ALA A 29 -6.43 -6.34 -22.41
N HIS A 30 -7.60 -5.79 -22.04
CA HIS A 30 -7.73 -4.38 -21.69
C HIS A 30 -6.95 -4.03 -20.41
N VAL A 31 -7.14 -4.80 -19.33
CA VAL A 31 -6.42 -4.62 -18.05
C VAL A 31 -4.92 -4.73 -18.26
N ARG A 32 -4.43 -5.72 -19.02
CA ARG A 32 -3.00 -5.86 -19.33
C ARG A 32 -2.45 -4.63 -20.06
N ARG A 33 -3.17 -4.09 -21.06
CA ARG A 33 -2.76 -2.86 -21.77
C ARG A 33 -2.75 -1.65 -20.85
N LEU A 34 -3.73 -1.54 -19.96
CA LEU A 34 -3.82 -0.45 -18.99
C LEU A 34 -2.63 -0.49 -18.02
N ARG A 35 -2.35 -1.65 -17.41
CA ARG A 35 -1.19 -1.85 -16.53
C ARG A 35 0.13 -1.54 -17.24
N ALA A 36 0.31 -2.02 -18.46
CA ALA A 36 1.50 -1.75 -19.27
C ALA A 36 1.66 -0.26 -19.62
N ARG A 37 0.55 0.49 -19.73
CA ARG A 37 0.59 1.95 -19.90
C ARG A 37 1.01 2.64 -18.59
N MET A 38 0.36 2.32 -17.47
CA MET A 38 0.70 2.88 -16.16
C MET A 38 2.17 2.64 -15.78
N ALA A 39 2.67 1.42 -16.00
CA ALA A 39 4.06 1.08 -15.75
C ALA A 39 5.03 1.96 -16.55
N ARG A 40 4.73 2.22 -17.83
CA ARG A 40 5.54 3.10 -18.68
C ARG A 40 5.44 4.55 -18.26
N ASP A 41 4.24 5.03 -17.94
CA ASP A 41 4.00 6.41 -17.54
C ASP A 41 4.78 6.71 -16.23
N VAL A 42 4.70 5.84 -15.23
CA VAL A 42 5.46 5.97 -13.97
C VAL A 42 6.96 5.81 -14.18
N ALA A 43 7.39 4.88 -15.05
CA ALA A 43 8.80 4.72 -15.38
C ALA A 43 9.41 6.00 -15.98
N VAL A 44 8.68 6.65 -16.89
CA VAL A 44 9.10 7.94 -17.47
C VAL A 44 9.07 9.03 -16.42
N MET A 45 8.00 9.12 -15.62
CA MET A 45 7.83 10.12 -14.57
C MET A 45 8.97 10.11 -13.55
N LEU A 46 9.44 8.92 -13.16
CA LEU A 46 10.48 8.73 -12.15
C LEU A 46 11.87 8.52 -12.74
N GLY A 47 12.01 8.50 -14.06
CA GLY A 47 13.30 8.24 -14.72
C GLY A 47 13.88 6.85 -14.46
N VAL A 48 13.05 5.85 -14.15
CA VAL A 48 13.46 4.47 -13.86
C VAL A 48 13.19 3.53 -15.04
N PRO A 49 13.90 2.39 -15.17
CA PRO A 49 13.55 1.39 -16.18
C PRO A 49 12.15 0.81 -15.94
N ALA A 50 11.35 0.62 -16.99
CA ALA A 50 10.00 0.05 -16.86
C ALA A 50 9.97 -1.36 -16.22
N ALA A 51 11.05 -2.13 -16.36
CA ALA A 51 11.20 -3.44 -15.70
C ALA A 51 11.25 -3.36 -14.16
N ARG A 52 11.42 -2.15 -13.59
CA ARG A 52 11.40 -1.88 -12.15
C ARG A 52 10.04 -1.42 -11.64
N VAL A 53 9.05 -1.28 -12.53
CA VAL A 53 7.69 -0.87 -12.20
C VAL A 53 6.75 -2.05 -12.38
N ILE A 54 6.16 -2.50 -11.27
CA ILE A 54 5.20 -3.61 -11.23
C ILE A 54 3.81 -3.02 -10.96
N VAL A 55 2.81 -3.44 -11.71
CA VAL A 55 1.42 -2.98 -11.52
C VAL A 55 0.54 -4.19 -11.22
N THR A 56 -0.05 -4.21 -10.03
CA THR A 56 -0.96 -5.25 -9.56
C THR A 56 -2.33 -4.66 -9.23
N ASP A 57 -3.28 -5.51 -8.84
CA ASP A 57 -4.52 -5.02 -8.23
C ASP A 57 -4.23 -4.49 -6.83
N ASP A 58 -4.88 -3.38 -6.49
CA ASP A 58 -4.97 -2.86 -5.13
C ASP A 58 -6.18 -3.51 -4.46
N LEU A 59 -5.92 -4.45 -3.54
CA LEU A 59 -6.97 -5.18 -2.83
C LEU A 59 -7.55 -4.40 -1.64
N VAL A 60 -7.01 -3.20 -1.36
CA VAL A 60 -7.51 -2.31 -0.31
C VAL A 60 -8.50 -1.31 -0.90
N ARG A 61 -8.24 -0.81 -2.10
CA ARG A 61 -9.07 0.22 -2.76
C ARG A 61 -9.90 -0.37 -3.88
N TYR A 62 -11.21 -0.14 -3.81
CA TYR A 62 -12.17 -0.52 -4.84
C TYR A 62 -12.94 0.69 -5.36
N TYR A 63 -13.03 0.83 -6.68
CA TYR A 63 -13.82 1.87 -7.33
C TYR A 63 -14.76 1.25 -8.37
N GLY A 64 -16.06 1.56 -8.28
CA GLY A 64 -17.05 1.02 -9.21
C GLY A 64 -17.15 -0.51 -9.21
N GLY A 65 -16.83 -1.17 -8.09
CA GLY A 65 -16.85 -2.64 -7.97
C GLY A 65 -15.60 -3.34 -8.50
N HIS A 66 -14.56 -2.59 -8.87
CA HIS A 66 -13.29 -3.14 -9.34
C HIS A 66 -12.14 -2.75 -8.42
N ALA A 67 -11.24 -3.70 -8.17
CA ALA A 67 -9.98 -3.42 -7.50
C ALA A 67 -9.20 -2.37 -8.29
N TRP A 68 -8.61 -1.41 -7.58
CA TRP A 68 -7.80 -0.37 -8.21
C TRP A 68 -6.44 -0.93 -8.64
N HIS A 69 -5.52 -0.07 -9.07
CA HIS A 69 -4.18 -0.48 -9.46
C HIS A 69 -3.13 0.01 -8.47
N LEU A 70 -2.39 -0.93 -7.91
CA LEU A 70 -1.22 -0.66 -7.07
C LEU A 70 0.03 -0.73 -7.93
N ILE A 71 0.79 0.36 -7.94
CA ILE A 71 2.04 0.49 -8.68
C ILE A 71 3.18 0.41 -7.68
N THR A 72 4.09 -0.52 -7.88
CA THR A 72 5.27 -0.74 -7.03
C THR A 72 6.51 -0.44 -7.84
N VAL A 73 7.35 0.48 -7.37
CA VAL A 73 8.60 0.88 -8.02
C VAL A 73 9.77 0.47 -7.17
N HIS A 74 10.65 -0.34 -7.74
CA HIS A 74 11.89 -0.78 -7.09
C HIS A 74 13.05 0.09 -7.54
N ASP A 75 13.76 0.70 -6.60
CA ASP A 75 14.98 1.43 -6.93
C ASP A 75 16.03 0.46 -7.52
N PRO A 76 16.66 0.81 -8.65
CA PRO A 76 17.65 -0.05 -9.28
C PRO A 76 18.93 -0.23 -8.47
N ASP A 77 19.31 0.80 -7.71
CA ASP A 77 20.57 0.92 -6.99
C ASP A 77 20.43 0.52 -5.52
N ASP A 78 19.23 0.64 -4.96
CA ASP A 78 18.89 0.18 -3.61
C ASP A 78 17.65 -0.73 -3.63
N PRO A 79 17.76 -2.03 -3.28
CA PRO A 79 16.58 -2.90 -3.20
C PRO A 79 15.65 -2.58 -2.03
N ALA A 80 16.07 -1.75 -1.07
CA ALA A 80 15.31 -1.46 0.15
C ALA A 80 14.14 -0.47 -0.06
N PRO A 81 14.31 0.70 -0.71
CA PRO A 81 13.19 1.60 -0.96
C PRO A 81 12.29 1.02 -2.05
N VAL A 82 11.04 0.83 -1.67
CA VAL A 82 9.96 0.41 -2.56
C VAL A 82 8.89 1.49 -2.53
N TYR A 83 8.81 2.29 -3.59
CA TYR A 83 7.76 3.30 -3.69
C TYR A 83 6.47 2.61 -4.12
N ARG A 84 5.38 2.94 -3.43
CA ARG A 84 4.04 2.43 -3.74
C ARG A 84 3.19 3.59 -4.17
N LEU A 85 2.54 3.46 -5.32
CA LEU A 85 1.69 4.52 -5.87
C LEU A 85 0.34 3.94 -6.29
N VAL A 86 -0.67 4.79 -6.29
CA VAL A 86 -1.96 4.52 -6.94
C VAL A 86 -2.28 5.66 -7.91
N PRO A 87 -2.91 5.40 -9.06
CA PRO A 87 -3.41 6.46 -9.92
C PRO A 87 -4.41 7.34 -9.19
N GLU A 88 -4.32 8.66 -9.34
CA GLU A 88 -5.33 9.60 -8.86
C GLU A 88 -6.59 9.50 -9.73
N VAL A 89 -7.78 9.51 -9.12
CA VAL A 89 -9.03 9.29 -9.83
C VAL A 89 -9.37 10.51 -10.67
N GLY A 90 -9.59 10.31 -11.97
CA GLY A 90 -10.04 11.37 -12.88
C GLY A 90 -8.93 12.26 -13.43
N LEU A 91 -7.70 12.18 -12.90
CA LEU A 91 -6.55 12.94 -13.38
C LEU A 91 -5.49 12.02 -13.99
N GLY A 92 -5.47 11.98 -15.33
CA GLY A 92 -4.47 11.20 -16.05
C GLY A 92 -3.07 11.77 -15.86
N GLY A 93 -2.15 10.96 -15.34
CA GLY A 93 -0.74 11.33 -15.17
C GLY A 93 -0.36 11.87 -13.80
N LEU A 94 -1.29 11.89 -12.84
CA LEU A 94 -1.01 12.10 -11.43
C LEU A 94 -1.13 10.77 -10.66
N TYR A 95 -0.25 10.61 -9.68
CA TYR A 95 -0.19 9.41 -8.85
C TYR A 95 -0.10 9.81 -7.39
N LEU A 96 -0.80 9.09 -6.51
CA LEU A 96 -0.71 9.28 -5.08
C LEU A 96 0.37 8.36 -4.53
N LEU A 97 1.39 8.92 -3.89
CA LEU A 97 2.41 8.15 -3.18
C LEU A 97 1.81 7.61 -1.89
N LEU A 98 1.91 6.30 -1.71
CA LEU A 98 1.47 5.59 -0.53
C LEU A 98 2.63 5.38 0.43
N ASP A 99 2.43 5.73 1.70
CA ASP A 99 3.43 5.54 2.76
C ASP A 99 2.75 5.22 4.11
N GLU A 100 3.51 5.19 5.19
CA GLU A 100 3.02 4.99 6.54
C GLU A 100 2.25 6.23 7.04
N CYS A 101 1.02 6.02 7.52
CA CYS A 101 0.25 7.08 8.17
C CYS A 101 0.94 7.50 9.48
N PRO A 102 1.23 8.80 9.70
CA PRO A 102 1.93 9.25 10.91
C PRO A 102 1.11 9.12 12.20
N ASP A 103 -0.21 8.93 12.10
CA ASP A 103 -1.12 8.77 13.25
C ASP A 103 -1.31 7.29 13.59
N CYS A 104 -1.78 6.48 12.63
CA CYS A 104 -2.15 5.09 12.88
C CYS A 104 -1.12 4.06 12.44
N THR A 105 0.02 4.49 11.88
CA THR A 105 1.11 3.65 11.35
C THR A 105 0.67 2.63 10.28
N ALA A 106 -0.53 2.79 9.73
CA ALA A 106 -1.01 1.93 8.67
C ALA A 106 -0.15 2.15 7.42
N PRO A 107 0.41 1.07 6.84
CA PRO A 107 1.20 1.19 5.63
C PRO A 107 0.27 1.42 4.44
N GLY A 108 0.73 2.23 3.50
CA GLY A 108 0.09 2.33 2.21
C GLY A 108 -1.07 3.32 2.18
N VAL A 109 -0.99 4.41 2.94
CA VAL A 109 -1.95 5.53 2.95
C VAL A 109 -1.45 6.64 2.02
N PRO A 110 -2.31 7.34 1.24
CA PRO A 110 -1.90 8.40 0.32
C PRO A 110 -1.30 9.61 1.04
N MET A 111 0.02 9.81 0.96
CA MET A 111 0.68 10.90 1.69
C MET A 111 0.95 12.15 0.84
N THR A 112 1.05 12.01 -0.48
CA THR A 112 1.27 13.16 -1.38
C THR A 112 0.91 12.82 -2.81
N THR A 113 0.58 13.83 -3.61
CA THR A 113 0.44 13.71 -5.07
C THR A 113 1.81 13.86 -5.74
N VAL A 114 2.10 12.99 -6.70
CA VAL A 114 3.34 12.93 -7.47
C VAL A 114 3.01 13.03 -8.95
N ALA A 115 3.45 14.12 -9.58
CA ALA A 115 3.44 14.32 -11.03
C ALA A 115 4.84 14.10 -11.65
N GLY A 116 5.89 14.07 -10.83
CA GLY A 116 7.27 13.92 -11.29
C GLY A 116 8.29 13.81 -10.14
N LEU A 117 9.57 13.70 -10.53
CA LEU A 117 10.70 13.62 -9.59
C LEU A 117 10.79 14.81 -8.61
N ALA A 118 10.36 15.99 -9.02
CA ALA A 118 10.37 17.17 -8.14
C ALA A 118 9.43 17.01 -6.93
N ASP A 119 8.25 16.41 -7.14
CA ASP A 119 7.26 16.20 -6.08
C ASP A 119 7.73 15.10 -5.13
N LEU A 120 8.22 13.99 -5.69
CA LEU A 120 8.81 12.91 -4.91
C LEU A 120 10.02 13.41 -4.09
N GLY A 121 10.89 14.22 -4.70
CA GLY A 121 12.03 14.81 -4.01
C GLY A 121 11.63 15.72 -2.84
N ARG A 122 10.59 16.55 -3.01
CA ARG A 122 10.04 17.36 -1.92
C ARG A 122 9.50 16.50 -0.78
N TYR A 123 8.75 15.46 -1.10
CA TYR A 123 8.25 14.52 -0.10
C TYR A 123 9.39 13.84 0.68
N LEU A 124 10.39 13.31 -0.03
CA LEU A 124 11.52 12.63 0.60
C LEU A 124 12.36 13.57 1.47
N ALA A 125 12.53 14.82 1.06
CA ALA A 125 13.20 15.83 1.89
C ALA A 125 12.43 16.08 3.20
N ALA A 126 11.09 16.09 3.15
CA ALA A 126 10.24 16.35 4.31
C ALA A 126 10.05 15.14 5.24
N THR A 127 10.28 13.91 4.76
CA THR A 127 10.21 12.68 5.58
C THR A 127 11.57 12.24 6.13
N GLN A 128 12.67 12.84 5.65
CA GLN A 128 13.99 12.60 6.23
C GLN A 128 14.03 13.02 7.70
N PRO A 129 14.63 12.21 8.59
CA PRO A 129 14.85 12.61 9.97
C PRO A 129 15.69 13.89 10.02
N VAL A 130 15.12 14.98 10.53
CA VAL A 130 15.88 16.22 10.71
C VAL A 130 16.95 15.97 11.79
N PRO A 131 18.24 16.27 11.52
CA PRO A 131 19.29 16.15 12.53
C PRO A 131 18.94 16.95 13.78
N ARG A 132 19.14 16.36 14.97
CA ARG A 132 18.91 17.05 16.25
C ARG A 132 19.74 18.34 16.29
N GLY A 133 19.07 19.48 16.42
CA GLY A 133 19.68 20.81 16.49
C GLY A 133 19.70 21.62 15.19
N ALA A 134 19.16 21.07 14.09
CA ALA A 134 19.00 21.79 12.82
C ALA A 134 17.59 22.37 12.60
N LEU A 135 16.66 22.14 13.54
CA LEU A 135 15.33 22.75 13.48
C LEU A 135 15.46 24.21 13.91
N ASP A 136 15.29 25.12 12.96
CA ASP A 136 14.94 26.49 13.28
C ASP A 136 13.54 26.46 13.92
N PRO A 137 13.37 26.89 15.18
CA PRO A 137 12.07 26.87 15.84
C PRO A 137 11.03 27.76 15.14
N ASP A 138 11.46 28.66 14.25
CA ASP A 138 10.55 29.52 13.48
C ASP A 138 10.08 28.87 12.15
N ASP A 139 10.66 27.74 11.72
CA ASP A 139 10.16 26.92 10.59
C ASP A 139 9.06 25.94 11.08
N GLU A 140 7.98 26.48 11.65
CA GLU A 140 6.84 25.68 12.12
C GLU A 140 6.13 24.93 10.98
N GLU A 141 6.31 25.38 9.74
CA GLU A 141 5.86 24.71 8.54
C GLU A 141 6.98 23.79 8.03
N ASN A 142 7.08 22.58 8.62
CA ASN A 142 8.13 21.58 8.36
C ASN A 142 8.21 21.04 6.90
N GLY A 143 7.83 21.82 5.89
CA GLY A 143 7.98 21.52 4.47
C GLY A 143 7.25 20.27 4.00
N ARG A 144 6.39 19.68 4.86
CA ARG A 144 5.61 18.51 4.48
C ARG A 144 4.61 18.94 3.40
N PRO A 145 4.56 18.21 2.28
CA PRO A 145 3.58 18.52 1.26
C PRO A 145 2.17 18.37 1.82
N ASP A 146 1.25 19.19 1.31
CA ASP A 146 -0.17 19.07 1.63
C ASP A 146 -0.65 17.63 1.38
N LEU A 147 -1.44 17.13 2.31
CA LEU A 147 -2.04 15.81 2.19
C LEU A 147 -3.11 15.85 1.08
N PRO A 148 -3.15 14.85 0.18
CA PRO A 148 -4.15 14.78 -0.87
C PRO A 148 -5.55 14.62 -0.26
N GLU A 149 -6.60 15.02 -0.99
CA GLU A 149 -7.98 14.89 -0.50
C GLU A 149 -8.32 13.42 -0.17
N GLU A 150 -7.82 12.50 -0.99
CA GLU A 150 -7.99 11.05 -0.83
C GLU A 150 -7.39 10.52 0.46
N PHE A 151 -6.44 11.22 1.09
CA PHE A 151 -5.91 10.83 2.40
C PHE A 151 -7.02 10.71 3.44
N PHE A 152 -8.02 11.59 3.38
CA PHE A 152 -9.09 11.64 4.36
C PHE A 152 -10.20 10.65 3.97
N GLY A 153 -10.22 9.50 4.62
CA GLY A 153 -11.19 8.43 4.33
C GLY A 153 -10.64 7.32 3.44
N ASP A 154 -9.34 7.32 3.16
CA ASP A 154 -8.69 6.20 2.50
C ASP A 154 -8.88 4.89 3.30
N PRO A 155 -9.30 3.79 2.65
CA PRO A 155 -9.50 2.50 3.34
C PRO A 155 -8.18 1.86 3.82
N GLY A 156 -7.02 2.38 3.40
CA GLY A 156 -5.71 1.97 3.90
C GLY A 156 -5.43 2.40 5.34
N HIS A 157 -6.20 3.35 5.91
CA HIS A 157 -6.09 3.66 7.33
C HIS A 157 -6.53 2.47 8.18
N HIS A 158 -5.89 2.28 9.34
CA HIS A 158 -6.42 1.35 10.34
C HIS A 158 -7.79 1.86 10.84
N GLY A 159 -8.73 0.96 11.14
CA GLY A 159 -10.07 1.32 11.64
C GLY A 159 -10.10 2.10 12.96
N HIS A 160 -8.97 2.27 13.63
CA HIS A 160 -8.80 3.09 14.84
C HIS A 160 -8.07 4.41 14.60
N CYS A 161 -7.68 4.74 13.37
CA CYS A 161 -7.05 6.01 13.03
C CYS A 161 -7.99 7.18 13.38
N ALA A 162 -7.48 8.17 14.10
CA ALA A 162 -8.28 9.34 14.45
C ALA A 162 -8.65 10.11 13.18
N ILE A 163 -7.70 10.27 12.27
CA ILE A 163 -7.88 10.97 10.99
C ILE A 163 -8.89 10.24 10.10
N GLY A 164 -8.74 8.93 9.91
CA GLY A 164 -9.65 8.13 9.09
C GLY A 164 -11.10 8.17 9.57
N ARG A 165 -11.32 8.37 10.89
CA ARG A 165 -12.67 8.45 11.49
C ARG A 165 -13.35 9.81 11.32
N VAL A 166 -12.60 10.91 11.10
CA VAL A 166 -13.20 12.25 11.01
C VAL A 166 -14.15 12.36 9.81
N LEU A 167 -13.90 11.63 8.72
CA LEU A 167 -14.75 11.66 7.51
C LEU A 167 -15.63 10.41 7.31
N ALA A 168 -15.33 9.29 7.99
CA ALA A 168 -16.15 8.08 7.90
C ALA A 168 -17.49 8.19 8.66
N ALA A 169 -17.73 9.27 9.42
CA ALA A 169 -19.02 9.51 10.03
C ALA A 169 -20.04 9.94 8.95
N PRO A 170 -21.04 9.11 8.62
CA PRO A 170 -22.07 9.51 7.67
C PRO A 170 -22.86 10.67 8.28
N GLY A 171 -22.74 11.87 7.69
CA GLY A 171 -23.71 12.94 7.92
C GLY A 171 -23.27 14.18 8.69
N ARG A 172 -21.98 14.46 8.90
CA ARG A 172 -21.57 15.82 9.30
C ARG A 172 -21.37 16.73 8.09
N ALA A 173 -22.48 17.11 7.47
CA ALA A 173 -22.61 18.49 7.04
C ALA A 173 -22.41 19.38 8.28
N ALA A 174 -21.66 20.47 8.15
CA ALA A 174 -21.36 21.40 9.24
C ALA A 174 -22.63 21.83 10.00
N GLY A 175 -22.82 21.34 11.22
CA GLY A 175 -23.95 21.70 12.09
C GLY A 175 -23.92 20.91 13.41
N GLY A 176 -23.76 21.61 14.53
CA GLY A 176 -23.54 21.01 15.85
C GLY A 176 -24.74 20.24 16.43
N GLY A 177 -24.45 19.29 17.32
CA GLY A 177 -25.46 18.56 18.09
C GLY A 177 -24.90 17.31 18.77
N SER A 178 -25.29 17.10 20.03
CA SER A 178 -24.77 16.12 21.01
C SER A 178 -25.15 14.66 20.75
N GLY A 179 -24.39 13.74 21.36
CA GLY A 179 -24.37 12.30 21.12
C GLY A 179 -25.67 11.53 21.32
N GLY A 180 -25.89 10.55 20.44
CA GLY A 180 -26.90 9.49 20.52
C GLY A 180 -26.26 8.10 20.31
N PRO A 181 -26.97 7.00 20.65
CA PRO A 181 -26.43 5.64 20.61
C PRO A 181 -26.06 5.19 19.19
N ALA A 182 -25.14 4.22 19.11
CA ALA A 182 -24.58 3.68 17.86
C ALA A 182 -25.68 3.42 16.82
N ALA A 183 -25.51 4.02 15.63
CA ALA A 183 -26.45 3.89 14.53
C ALA A 183 -26.58 2.40 14.13
N ARG A 184 -27.82 1.98 13.88
CA ARG A 184 -28.08 0.66 13.28
C ARG A 184 -27.43 0.60 11.89
N PRO A 185 -26.94 -0.57 11.46
CA PRO A 185 -26.48 -0.75 10.09
C PRO A 185 -27.57 -0.33 9.11
N ASP A 186 -27.16 0.41 8.09
CA ASP A 186 -28.12 0.95 7.13
C ASP A 186 -28.34 -0.02 5.96
N ALA A 187 -29.32 0.29 5.11
CA ALA A 187 -29.67 -0.55 3.98
C ALA A 187 -28.53 -0.74 2.96
N GLN A 188 -27.48 0.07 3.01
CA GLN A 188 -26.32 -0.02 2.13
C GLN A 188 -25.34 -1.10 2.62
N ASP A 189 -25.16 -1.25 3.93
CA ASP A 189 -24.36 -2.33 4.53
C ASP A 189 -24.92 -3.71 4.17
N PHE A 190 -26.25 -3.88 4.28
CA PHE A 190 -26.91 -5.13 3.90
C PHE A 190 -26.80 -5.44 2.40
N ARG A 191 -26.83 -4.41 1.53
CA ARG A 191 -26.65 -4.60 0.09
C ARG A 191 -25.22 -5.00 -0.27
N ALA A 192 -24.23 -4.47 0.43
CA ALA A 192 -22.83 -4.85 0.22
C ALA A 192 -22.59 -6.33 0.52
N VAL A 193 -23.12 -6.83 1.65
CA VAL A 193 -23.06 -8.26 1.99
C VAL A 193 -23.82 -9.10 0.97
N ALA A 194 -25.05 -8.73 0.61
CA ALA A 194 -25.87 -9.49 -0.34
C ALA A 194 -25.23 -9.54 -1.75
N ALA A 195 -24.66 -8.44 -2.23
CA ALA A 195 -23.98 -8.39 -3.52
C ALA A 195 -22.70 -9.24 -3.53
N TYR A 196 -21.94 -9.22 -2.44
CA TYR A 196 -20.73 -10.04 -2.30
C TYR A 196 -21.05 -11.54 -2.31
N LEU A 197 -22.09 -11.95 -1.58
CA LEU A 197 -22.57 -13.34 -1.54
C LEU A 197 -23.13 -13.79 -2.89
N ALA A 198 -23.84 -12.92 -3.62
CA ALA A 198 -24.39 -13.24 -4.93
C ALA A 198 -23.31 -13.36 -6.03
N ALA A 199 -22.18 -12.65 -5.89
CA ALA A 199 -21.07 -12.70 -6.83
C ALA A 199 -20.07 -13.84 -6.54
N SER A 200 -20.17 -14.49 -5.38
CA SER A 200 -19.23 -15.52 -4.94
C SER A 200 -19.75 -16.93 -5.26
N PRO A 201 -19.05 -17.73 -6.08
CA PRO A 201 -19.56 -19.03 -6.57
C PRO A 201 -19.61 -20.15 -5.53
N SER A 202 -19.12 -19.95 -4.29
CA SER A 202 -19.20 -20.95 -3.22
C SER A 202 -19.50 -20.31 -1.86
N LEU A 203 -20.75 -20.41 -1.42
CA LEU A 203 -21.20 -19.93 -0.10
C LEU A 203 -20.67 -20.78 1.07
N GLU A 204 -20.37 -22.06 0.84
CA GLU A 204 -20.06 -23.04 1.90
C GLU A 204 -18.75 -22.80 2.68
N ALA A 205 -17.92 -21.83 2.27
CA ALA A 205 -16.59 -21.61 2.86
C ALA A 205 -16.45 -20.30 3.67
N TYR A 206 -17.49 -19.47 3.76
CA TYR A 206 -17.38 -18.16 4.40
C TYR A 206 -17.91 -18.16 5.83
N THR A 207 -17.04 -17.79 6.78
CA THR A 207 -17.44 -17.42 8.14
C THR A 207 -17.77 -15.92 8.20
N ALA A 208 -18.66 -15.52 9.13
CA ALA A 208 -18.98 -14.11 9.35
C ALA A 208 -17.75 -13.26 9.64
N ASP A 209 -16.73 -13.83 10.29
CA ASP A 209 -15.45 -13.18 10.60
C ASP A 209 -14.65 -12.82 9.35
N ARG A 210 -14.62 -13.74 8.38
CA ARG A 210 -13.94 -13.51 7.08
C ARG A 210 -14.67 -12.46 6.25
N LEU A 211 -15.99 -12.51 6.20
CA LEU A 211 -16.81 -11.53 5.50
C LEU A 211 -16.71 -10.14 6.14
N ALA A 212 -16.68 -10.05 7.48
CA ALA A 212 -16.46 -8.80 8.20
C ALA A 212 -15.09 -8.20 7.88
N HIS A 213 -14.06 -9.03 7.81
CA HIS A 213 -12.72 -8.60 7.42
C HIS A 213 -12.65 -8.11 5.96
N GLU A 214 -13.17 -8.91 5.01
CA GLU A 214 -13.10 -8.59 3.58
C GLU A 214 -13.97 -7.37 3.21
N LEU A 215 -15.16 -7.25 3.81
CA LEU A 215 -16.08 -6.14 3.57
C LEU A 215 -15.83 -4.93 4.46
N HIS A 216 -14.87 -5.02 5.39
CA HIS A 216 -14.57 -3.97 6.37
C HIS A 216 -15.80 -3.53 7.19
N LEU A 217 -16.76 -4.44 7.37
CA LEU A 217 -17.98 -4.22 8.15
C LEU A 217 -17.80 -4.78 9.57
N PRO A 218 -18.43 -4.18 10.60
CA PRO A 218 -18.41 -4.76 11.93
C PRO A 218 -19.01 -6.18 11.91
N LEU A 219 -18.41 -7.11 12.66
CA LEU A 219 -18.83 -8.51 12.71
C LEU A 219 -20.33 -8.69 13.01
N HIS A 220 -20.90 -7.86 13.88
CA HIS A 220 -22.32 -7.92 14.21
C HIS A 220 -23.23 -7.51 13.05
N VAL A 221 -22.79 -6.58 12.18
CA VAL A 221 -23.52 -6.17 10.97
C VAL A 221 -23.54 -7.30 9.95
N VAL A 222 -22.40 -7.98 9.77
CA VAL A 222 -22.31 -9.14 8.88
C VAL A 222 -23.12 -10.33 9.41
N ALA A 223 -23.08 -10.58 10.72
CA ALA A 223 -23.90 -11.62 11.34
C ALA A 223 -25.41 -11.34 11.18
N GLU A 224 -25.86 -10.11 11.45
CA GLU A 224 -27.25 -9.68 11.27
C GLU A 224 -27.68 -9.76 9.80
N ALA A 225 -26.80 -9.42 8.86
CA ALA A 225 -27.06 -9.56 7.42
C ALA A 225 -27.16 -11.03 6.99
N LEU A 226 -26.29 -11.92 7.47
CA LEU A 226 -26.34 -13.36 7.15
C LEU A 226 -27.59 -14.03 7.73
N GLU A 227 -28.01 -13.65 8.95
CA GLU A 227 -29.27 -14.09 9.55
C GLU A 227 -30.48 -13.61 8.74
N THR A 228 -30.50 -12.33 8.35
CA THR A 228 -31.59 -11.74 7.55
C THR A 228 -31.70 -12.37 6.16
N LEU A 229 -30.58 -12.77 5.56
CA LEU A 229 -30.53 -13.44 4.25
C LEU A 229 -30.83 -14.94 4.33
N GLY A 230 -31.05 -15.51 5.53
CA GLY A 230 -31.33 -16.94 5.71
C GLY A 230 -30.13 -17.85 5.39
N ALA A 231 -28.91 -17.30 5.36
CA ALA A 231 -27.69 -18.04 5.06
C ALA A 231 -27.08 -18.73 6.29
N GLY A 232 -27.69 -18.57 7.48
CA GLY A 232 -27.31 -19.24 8.71
C GLY A 232 -27.72 -20.71 8.73
N GLY A 233 -27.03 -21.56 7.97
CA GLY A 233 -26.91 -22.98 8.32
C GLY A 233 -26.10 -23.08 9.62
N GLU A 234 -26.47 -24.02 10.51
CA GLU A 234 -25.93 -24.23 11.87
C GLU A 234 -24.39 -24.14 11.97
N ALA A 235 -23.84 -22.93 12.08
CA ALA A 235 -22.45 -22.70 12.43
C ALA A 235 -22.36 -22.69 13.95
N GLU A 236 -22.15 -23.87 14.52
CA GLU A 236 -21.82 -24.05 15.94
C GLU A 236 -20.64 -23.14 16.31
N LEU A 237 -20.92 -22.12 17.13
CA LEU A 237 -19.96 -21.14 17.65
C LEU A 237 -18.99 -21.84 18.62
N VAL A 238 -17.94 -22.48 18.08
CA VAL A 238 -16.85 -23.02 18.90
C VAL A 238 -15.92 -21.86 19.31
N ALA A 239 -16.27 -21.24 20.43
CA ALA A 239 -15.37 -20.32 21.13
C ALA A 239 -14.21 -21.11 21.76
N THR A 240 -13.01 -21.01 21.17
CA THR A 240 -11.77 -21.37 21.88
C THR A 240 -10.73 -20.26 21.78
N ARG A 241 -10.37 -19.72 22.95
CA ARG A 241 -9.13 -18.99 23.27
C ARG A 241 -8.41 -19.79 24.36
N PRO A 242 -7.12 -19.57 24.66
CA PRO A 242 -6.06 -18.93 23.89
C PRO A 242 -4.74 -19.76 23.88
N ALA A 243 -3.81 -19.46 22.96
CA ALA A 243 -2.35 -19.36 23.20
C ALA A 243 -1.55 -19.39 21.88
N ARG A 244 -0.76 -18.35 21.64
CA ARG A 244 0.70 -18.45 21.49
C ARG A 244 1.33 -17.06 21.50
N GLN A 245 2.28 -16.91 22.42
CA GLN A 245 3.21 -15.80 22.56
C GLN A 245 4.10 -15.74 21.31
N TRP A 246 4.20 -14.56 20.68
CA TRP A 246 5.34 -14.24 19.85
C TRP A 246 6.43 -13.66 20.76
N ARG A 247 7.53 -14.41 20.92
CA ARG A 247 8.76 -13.87 21.51
C ARG A 247 9.39 -12.94 20.47
N ALA A 248 9.72 -11.72 20.90
CA ALA A 248 10.64 -10.87 20.17
C ALA A 248 12.02 -11.55 20.18
N THR A 249 12.47 -12.02 19.02
CA THR A 249 13.86 -12.41 18.82
C THR A 249 14.65 -11.15 18.55
N THR A 250 15.48 -10.73 19.49
CA THR A 250 16.48 -9.70 19.29
C THR A 250 17.46 -10.16 18.22
N TRP A 251 17.56 -9.39 17.13
CA TRP A 251 18.56 -9.60 16.09
C TRP A 251 19.88 -8.97 16.54
N THR A 252 20.91 -9.79 16.70
CA THR A 252 22.30 -9.36 16.89
C THR A 252 22.99 -9.39 15.53
N PRO A 253 23.57 -8.28 15.04
CA PRO A 253 24.30 -8.29 13.78
C PRO A 253 25.54 -9.17 13.90
N GLN A 254 25.62 -10.17 13.02
CA GLN A 254 26.83 -10.97 12.81
C GLN A 254 27.85 -10.10 12.07
N VAL A 255 28.87 -9.65 12.79
CA VAL A 255 30.05 -9.00 12.20
C VAL A 255 30.79 -10.06 11.39
N ALA A 256 30.72 -9.97 10.07
CA ALA A 256 31.54 -10.77 9.17
C ALA A 256 33.01 -10.39 9.39
N SER A 257 33.78 -11.33 9.93
CA SER A 257 35.24 -11.23 10.09
C SER A 257 35.94 -11.35 8.74
N GLY A 258 35.87 -10.27 7.96
CA GLY A 258 36.71 -10.05 6.79
C GLY A 258 38.15 -9.77 7.23
N ARG A 259 39.06 -10.68 6.87
CA ARG A 259 40.50 -10.58 7.09
C ARG A 259 41.06 -9.31 6.39
N PRO A 260 41.79 -8.41 7.06
CA PRO A 260 42.37 -7.25 6.39
C PRO A 260 43.49 -7.67 5.42
N PRO A 261 43.68 -6.97 4.29
CA PRO A 261 44.81 -7.20 3.41
C PRO A 261 46.12 -6.87 4.12
N ARG A 262 47.15 -7.69 3.86
CA ARG A 262 48.51 -7.50 4.35
C ARG A 262 49.06 -6.17 3.86
N ALA A 263 49.57 -5.35 4.79
CA ALA A 263 50.41 -4.21 4.48
C ALA A 263 51.63 -4.68 3.69
N GLY A 264 51.74 -4.23 2.44
CA GLY A 264 52.94 -4.35 1.64
C GLY A 264 53.98 -3.38 2.18
N SER A 265 55.05 -3.91 2.76
CA SER A 265 56.30 -3.20 3.02
C SER A 265 56.96 -2.84 1.70
N CYS A 266 57.00 -1.56 1.33
CA CYS A 266 57.95 -1.04 0.36
C CYS A 266 59.02 -0.27 1.12
N GLY A 267 60.26 -0.69 0.87
CA GLY A 267 61.45 -0.36 1.62
C GLY A 267 61.84 1.11 1.56
N ALA A 268 62.52 1.52 2.63
CA ALA A 268 63.39 2.68 2.64
C ALA A 268 64.70 2.29 1.92
N ASP A 269 64.98 2.94 0.80
CA ASP A 269 66.34 3.09 0.29
C ASP A 269 66.77 4.53 0.56
N ALA A 270 67.57 4.69 1.61
CA ALA A 270 68.44 5.83 1.80
C ALA A 270 69.86 5.31 1.54
N ASP A 271 70.54 5.87 0.54
CA ASP A 271 71.99 6.08 0.52
C ASP A 271 72.39 6.78 -0.79
N GLY A 272 73.19 7.84 -0.71
CA GLY A 272 73.89 8.36 -1.89
C GLY A 272 74.20 9.85 -1.86
N ALA A 273 75.22 10.23 -1.09
CA ALA A 273 75.87 11.53 -1.10
C ALA A 273 76.45 11.92 -2.48
N GLY A 274 76.59 13.23 -2.74
CA GLY A 274 77.37 13.74 -3.86
C GLY A 274 77.38 15.27 -3.94
N THR A 275 78.38 15.86 -3.27
CA THR A 275 79.04 17.19 -3.44
C THR A 275 78.40 18.26 -4.32
#